data_AF-A0A7X8X454-F1
#
_entry.id   AF-A0A7X8X454-F1
#
_cell.length_a   1.000
_cell.length_b   1.000
_cell.length_c   1.000
_cell.angle_alpha   90.00
_cell.angle_beta   90.00
_cell.angle_gamma   90.00
#
_symmetry.space_group_name_H-M   'P 1'
#
loop_
_entity.id
_entity.type
_entity.pdbx_description
1 polymer ?
#
loop_
_entity_poly.entity_id
_entity_poly.type
_entity_poly.pdbx_seq_one_letter_code
_entity_poly.pdbx_strand_id
1 'polypeptide(L)' 'MHEKIIELIRSQKDEGLRLLQQQYSGLMHYIVGNILQNQDDTEECISDVCIKVWHSIESYSPEKS' A
#
# COMPACT_ATOMS: atom_id res chain seq x y z
N MET A 1 -13.91 -3.72 -5.15
CA MET A 1 -12.95 -2.59 -5.24
C MET A 1 -11.56 -3.02 -4.81
N HIS A 2 -11.41 -3.58 -3.59
CA HIS A 2 -10.16 -4.18 -3.08
C HIS A 2 -9.58 -5.27 -4.00
N GLU A 3 -10.41 -6.20 -4.49
CA GLU A 3 -9.98 -7.26 -5.40
C GLU A 3 -9.35 -6.72 -6.70
N LYS A 4 -9.93 -5.65 -7.25
CA LYS A 4 -9.39 -4.97 -8.44
C LYS A 4 -8.00 -4.38 -8.19
N ILE A 5 -7.74 -3.83 -6.99
CA ILE A 5 -6.42 -3.31 -6.61
C ILE A 5 -5.42 -4.47 -6.60
N ILE A 6 -5.77 -5.59 -5.98
CA ILE A 6 -4.93 -6.79 -5.91
C ILE A 6 -4.62 -7.33 -7.31
N GLU A 7 -5.63 -7.48 -8.18
CA GLU A 7 -5.45 -7.96 -9.56
C GLU A 7 -4.52 -7.05 -10.39
N LEU A 8 -4.64 -5.74 -10.23
CA LEU A 8 -3.81 -4.77 -10.96
C LEU A 8 -2.36 -4.76 -10.47
N ILE A 9 -2.14 -4.89 -9.15
CA ILE A 9 -0.80 -5.03 -8.57
C ILE A 9 -0.15 -6.33 -9.04
N ARG A 10 -0.87 -7.46 -9.03
CA ARG A 10 -0.38 -8.77 -9.54
C ARG A 10 -0.02 -8.72 -11.02
N SER A 11 -0.82 -8.00 -11.80
CA SER A 11 -0.55 -7.78 -13.22
C SER A 11 0.66 -6.87 -13.48
N GLN A 12 1.37 -6.46 -12.43
CA GLN A 12 2.48 -5.51 -12.45
C GLN A 12 2.13 -4.23 -13.21
N LYS A 13 0.93 -3.71 -13.00
CA LYS A 13 0.50 -2.42 -13.56
C LYS A 13 0.66 -1.33 -12.51
N ASP A 14 1.30 -0.22 -12.87
CA ASP A 14 1.42 0.98 -12.03
C ASP A 14 0.06 1.49 -11.52
N GLU A 15 -1.01 1.23 -12.27
CA GLU A 15 -2.39 1.56 -11.90
C GLU A 15 -2.82 0.90 -10.57
N GLY A 16 -2.32 -0.30 -10.25
CA GLY A 16 -2.64 -0.99 -9.01
C GLY A 16 -2.12 -0.26 -7.77
N LEU A 17 -0.84 0.14 -7.80
CA LEU A 17 -0.23 0.94 -6.74
C LEU A 17 -0.87 2.32 -6.63
N ARG A 18 -1.21 2.94 -7.77
CA ARG A 18 -1.92 4.23 -7.77
C ARG A 18 -3.28 4.13 -7.09
N LEU A 19 -4.06 3.10 -7.38
CA LEU A 19 -5.37 2.88 -6.73
C LEU A 19 -5.22 2.54 -5.25
N LEU A 20 -4.18 1.78 -4.86
CA LEU A 20 -3.85 1.53 -3.45
C LEU A 20 -3.60 2.85 -2.72
N GLN A 21 -2.74 3.72 -3.26
CA GLN A 21 -2.45 5.02 -2.65
C GLN A 21 -3.68 5.93 -2.62
N GLN A 22 -4.47 5.99 -3.70
CA GLN A 22 -5.69 6.78 -3.71
C GLN A 22 -6.70 6.34 -2.65
N GLN A 23 -6.82 5.04 -2.41
CA GLN A 23 -7.80 4.49 -1.48
C GLN A 23 -7.33 4.50 -0.03
N TYR A 24 -6.05 4.25 0.23
CA TYR A 24 -5.53 4.03 1.59
C TYR A 24 -4.53 5.08 2.08
N SER A 25 -4.11 6.05 1.26
CA SER A 25 -3.13 7.07 1.68
C SER A 25 -3.55 7.73 2.99
N GLY A 26 -4.78 8.23 3.12
CA GLY A 26 -5.24 8.86 4.36
C GLY A 26 -5.13 7.96 5.60
N LEU A 27 -5.44 6.67 5.47
CA LEU A 27 -5.30 5.70 6.55
C LEU A 27 -3.84 5.41 6.89
N MET A 28 -2.99 5.26 5.87
CA MET A 28 -1.55 5.03 6.06
C MET A 28 -0.89 6.22 6.75
N HIS A 29 -1.22 7.46 6.34
CA HIS A 29 -0.73 8.68 6.99
C HIS A 29 -1.21 8.79 8.44
N TYR A 30 -2.47 8.44 8.70
CA TYR A 30 -2.98 8.39 10.07
C TYR A 30 -2.21 7.40 10.94
N ILE A 31 -1.98 6.17 10.46
CA ILE A 31 -1.28 5.15 11.25
C ILE A 31 0.19 5.51 11.45
N VAL A 32 0.92 5.76 10.35
CA VAL A 32 2.37 6.00 10.38
C VAL A 32 2.71 7.34 11.03
N GLY A 33 1.95 8.40 10.74
CA GLY A 33 2.19 9.73 11.31
C GLY A 33 2.02 9.77 12.83
N ASN A 34 1.12 8.95 13.39
CA ASN A 34 0.99 8.79 14.84
C ASN A 34 2.18 8.04 15.48
N ILE A 35 3.01 7.35 14.70
CA ILE A 35 4.18 6.59 15.16
C ILE A 35 5.46 7.41 14.98
N LEU A 36 5.71 7.93 13.77
CA LEU A 36 6.99 8.52 13.40
C LEU A 36 7.10 10.02 13.70
N GLN A 37 5.99 10.74 13.92
CA GLN A 37 5.88 12.18 14.27
C GLN A 37 6.59 13.18 13.32
N ASN A 38 7.47 12.72 12.44
CA ASN A 38 8.14 13.45 11.37
C ASN A 38 7.43 13.16 10.03
N GLN A 39 7.14 14.21 9.26
CA GLN A 39 6.47 14.10 7.98
C GLN A 39 7.33 13.41 6.92
N ASP A 40 8.62 13.74 6.84
CA ASP A 40 9.51 13.15 5.83
C ASP A 40 9.67 11.64 6.05
N ASP A 41 9.89 11.23 7.30
CA ASP A 41 9.98 9.80 7.68
C ASP A 41 8.63 9.07 7.47
N THR A 42 7.51 9.80 7.62
CA THR A 42 6.18 9.24 7.35
C THR A 42 6.00 8.94 5.87
N GLU A 43 6.36 9.87 4.99
CA GLU A 43 6.26 9.68 3.54
C GLU A 43 7.19 8.57 3.05
N GLU A 44 8.43 8.52 3.54
CA GLU A 44 9.39 7.45 3.24
C GLU A 44 8.82 6.09 3.66
N CYS A 45 8.32 5.98 4.89
CA CYS A 45 7.74 4.75 5.40
C CYS A 45 6.51 4.29 4.59
N ILE A 46 5.64 5.20 4.17
CA ILE A 46 4.48 4.87 3.34
C ILE A 46 4.92 4.39 1.95
N SER A 47 5.96 5.01 1.37
CA SER A 47 6.57 4.55 0.13
C SER A 47 7.12 3.12 0.28
N ASP A 48 7.84 2.83 1.36
CA ASP A 48 8.36 1.50 1.67
C ASP A 48 7.25 0.45 1.82
N VAL A 49 6.14 0.82 2.49
CA VAL A 49 4.95 -0.04 2.59
C VAL A 49 4.40 -0.35 1.20
N CYS A 50 4.27 0.63 0.32
CA CYS A 50 3.80 0.44 -1.04
C CYS A 50 4.72 -0.51 -1.84
N ILE A 51 6.03 -0.30 -1.77
CA ILE A 51 7.05 -1.14 -2.42
C ILE A 51 6.97 -2.58 -1.86
N LYS A 52 6.84 -2.73 -0.54
CA LYS A 52 6.73 -4.04 0.10
C LYS A 52 5.47 -4.79 -0.32
N VAL A 53 4.34 -4.10 -0.42
CA VAL A 53 3.08 -4.67 -0.93
C VAL A 53 3.26 -5.13 -2.37
N TRP A 54 3.86 -4.31 -3.23
CA TRP A 54 4.14 -4.67 -4.62
C TRP A 54 4.98 -5.95 -4.73
N HIS A 55 6.09 -6.04 -3.99
CA HIS A 55 6.96 -7.21 -4.04
C HIS A 55 6.34 -8.47 -3.40
N SER A 56 5.42 -8.30 -2.45
CA SER A 56 4.85 -9.42 -1.68
C SER A 56 3.47 -9.86 -2.18
N ILE A 57 2.91 -9.21 -3.21
CA ILE A 57 1.52 -9.43 -3.64
C ILE A 57 1.22 -10.87 -4.06
N GLU A 58 2.21 -11.58 -4.59
CA GLU A 58 2.07 -12.98 -5.00
C GLU A 58 1.88 -13.91 -3.79
N SER A 59 2.36 -13.51 -2.61
CA SER A 59 2.19 -14.26 -1.36
C SER A 59 0.85 -13.99 -0.66
N TYR A 60 0.09 -12.99 -1.13
CA TYR A 60 -1.21 -12.64 -0.56
C TYR A 60 -2.24 -13.74 -0.88
N SER A 61 -2.86 -14.28 0.15
CA SER A 61 -4.03 -15.15 0.03
C SER A 61 -5.22 -14.52 0.78
N PRO A 62 -6.39 -14.39 0.13
CA PRO A 62 -7.59 -13.85 0.78
C PRO A 62 -8.12 -14.74 1.90
N GLU A 63 -7.72 -16.03 1.94
CA GLU A 63 -8.11 -16.96 3.00
C GLU A 63 -7.46 -16.65 4.36
N LYS A 64 -6.46 -15.75 4.38
CA LYS A 64 -5.76 -15.29 5.58
C LYS A 64 -6.25 -13.93 6.10
N SER A 65 -7.30 -13.37 5.49
CA SER A 65 -7.84 -12.03 5.78
C SER A 65 -9.07 -12.06 6.68
#